data_AF-A0A8B6EVZ1-F1
#
_entry.id   AF-A0A8B6EVZ1-F1
#
_cell.length_a   1.000
_cell.length_b   1.000
_cell.length_c   1.000
_cell.angle_alpha   90.00
_cell.angle_beta   90.00
_cell.angle_gamma   90.00
#
_symmetry.space_group_name_H-M   'P 1'
#
loop_
_entity.id
_entity.type
_entity.pdbx_description
1 polymer ?
#
loop_
_entity_poly.entity_id
_entity_poly.type
_entity_poly.pdbx_seq_one_letter_code
_entity_poly.pdbx_strand_id
1 'polypeptide(L)'
;MEPIESKRITKNLLFIKDNITQLEKIMDKLIEDDCLGMDERADILSAKRTDKQCHKLLDILLKRGGNSYSSFIEALEVSGNHHVATRIQHKDLQKDDTSFLHVKEDTFTVNGKIEFEEAEVIQLYEEKEMYLERVKELEVSCTLLQNENYLKEHKIDKLNQDVWLLKQNAQQKYDEIDNVDETCVEHLRKLDEVEAQCKTLEEENAHLQIVQRRLQETISDKEVTMKNLNQEREFYKKQMNILQADLRQLQNDNAEKDAKIQTLNEQIRQLKIDLQNTRQAMDKMATDSRVAMEQLKTDHSNRFNQLDNKLDCVLKMLKTSKMVDGNVLKSADVNKNTRKQSIGSHKTENRPCTNASRNKP
;
A
#
# COMPACT_ATOMS: atom_id res chain seq x y z
N MET A 1 46.21 -37.71 52.80
CA MET A 1 46.96 -38.91 52.44
C MET A 1 48.25 -38.88 53.23
N GLU A 2 48.48 -39.87 54.08
CA GLU A 2 49.69 -40.00 54.89
C GLU A 2 50.88 -40.52 54.07
N PRO A 3 52.13 -40.31 54.53
CA PRO A 3 53.33 -40.83 53.86
C PRO A 3 53.39 -42.36 53.69
N ILE A 4 52.54 -43.11 54.39
CA ILE A 4 52.39 -44.56 54.25
C ILE A 4 51.42 -44.89 53.11
N GLU A 5 50.28 -44.21 53.05
CA GLU A 5 49.25 -44.36 52.01
C GLU A 5 49.80 -44.02 50.62
N SER A 6 50.52 -42.90 50.48
CA SER A 6 51.17 -42.51 49.21
C SER A 6 52.19 -43.56 48.76
N LYS A 7 52.90 -44.20 49.69
CA LYS A 7 53.81 -45.31 49.38
C LYS A 7 53.06 -46.56 48.94
N ARG A 8 51.90 -46.89 49.54
CA ARG A 8 51.08 -48.04 49.13
C ARG A 8 50.53 -47.90 47.72
N ILE A 9 50.05 -46.71 47.33
CA ILE A 9 49.65 -46.44 45.94
C ILE A 9 50.86 -46.54 45.01
N THR A 10 51.97 -45.85 45.31
CA THR A 10 53.17 -45.84 44.46
C THR A 10 53.76 -47.25 44.26
N LYS A 11 53.84 -48.05 45.31
CA LYS A 11 54.35 -49.45 45.31
C LYS A 11 53.49 -50.39 44.46
N ASN A 12 52.19 -50.11 44.30
CA ASN A 12 51.25 -50.92 43.53
C ASN A 12 50.86 -50.29 42.17
N LEU A 13 51.43 -49.15 41.78
CA LEU A 13 51.00 -48.31 40.65
C LEU A 13 50.77 -49.09 39.34
N LEU A 14 51.68 -50.00 38.96
CA LEU A 14 51.53 -50.84 37.77
C LEU A 14 50.34 -51.81 37.90
N PHE A 15 50.21 -52.50 39.04
CA PHE A 15 49.10 -53.41 39.28
C PHE A 15 47.75 -52.68 39.26
N ILE A 16 47.66 -51.50 39.86
CA ILE A 16 46.45 -50.66 39.84
C ILE A 16 46.11 -50.27 38.39
N LYS A 17 47.10 -49.80 37.63
CA LYS A 17 46.95 -49.39 36.22
C LYS A 17 46.41 -50.52 35.34
N ASP A 18 46.88 -51.75 35.55
CA ASP A 18 46.57 -52.89 34.69
C ASP A 18 45.30 -53.64 35.11
N ASN A 19 44.72 -53.35 36.29
CA ASN A 19 43.58 -54.10 36.86
C ASN A 19 42.36 -53.25 37.23
N ILE A 20 42.41 -51.90 37.12
CA ILE A 20 41.20 -51.07 37.22
C ILE A 20 40.28 -51.33 36.02
N THR A 21 39.05 -51.72 36.31
CA THR A 21 37.91 -51.70 35.39
C THR A 21 36.91 -50.62 35.80
N GLN A 22 36.05 -50.17 34.88
CA GLN A 22 34.95 -49.26 35.20
C GLN A 22 35.39 -47.91 35.84
N LEU A 23 36.51 -47.35 35.34
CA LEU A 23 37.13 -46.11 35.84
C LEU A 23 36.15 -44.93 36.01
N GLU A 24 35.16 -44.81 35.12
CA GLU A 24 34.11 -43.79 35.19
C GLU A 24 33.33 -43.85 36.51
N LYS A 25 32.94 -45.04 36.99
CA LYS A 25 32.23 -45.22 38.26
C LYS A 25 33.11 -44.90 39.47
N ILE A 26 34.42 -45.17 39.39
CA ILE A 26 35.39 -44.77 40.43
C ILE A 26 35.45 -43.24 40.51
N MET A 27 35.51 -42.55 39.36
CA MET A 27 35.50 -41.09 39.33
C MET A 27 34.17 -40.52 39.84
N ASP A 28 33.04 -41.10 39.44
CA ASP A 28 31.72 -40.64 39.90
C ASP A 28 31.59 -40.75 41.43
N LYS A 29 32.02 -41.87 42.03
CA LYS A 29 32.03 -42.01 43.49
C LYS A 29 33.00 -41.03 44.17
N LEU A 30 34.18 -40.80 43.59
CA LEU A 30 35.13 -39.80 44.11
C LEU A 30 34.61 -38.35 44.01
N ILE A 31 33.64 -38.07 43.14
CA ILE A 31 32.97 -36.76 43.05
C ILE A 31 31.88 -36.64 44.12
N GLU A 32 31.12 -37.72 44.41
CA GLU A 32 30.20 -37.75 45.56
C GLU A 32 30.92 -37.50 46.90
N ASP A 33 32.15 -37.99 47.03
CA ASP A 33 32.95 -37.90 48.26
C ASP A 33 33.85 -36.64 48.34
N ASP A 34 33.56 -35.60 47.52
CA ASP A 34 34.33 -34.34 47.40
C ASP A 34 35.85 -34.52 47.12
N CYS A 35 36.26 -35.72 46.69
CA CYS A 35 37.65 -36.10 46.43
C CYS A 35 38.10 -35.81 44.99
N LEU A 36 37.19 -35.50 44.08
CA LEU A 36 37.44 -35.13 42.70
C LEU A 36 36.41 -34.09 42.23
N GLY A 37 36.85 -33.05 41.53
CA GLY A 37 35.99 -32.03 40.92
C GLY A 37 35.57 -32.41 39.50
N MET A 38 34.48 -31.80 39.01
CA MET A 38 34.00 -32.02 37.63
C MET A 38 35.04 -31.60 36.57
N ASP A 39 35.81 -30.55 36.81
CA ASP A 39 36.89 -30.11 35.91
C ASP A 39 38.04 -31.12 35.87
N GLU A 40 38.38 -31.72 37.02
CA GLU A 40 39.39 -32.77 37.12
C GLU A 40 38.92 -34.06 36.42
N ARG A 41 37.64 -34.42 36.54
CA ARG A 41 37.00 -35.51 35.78
C ARG A 41 37.14 -35.30 34.27
N ALA A 42 36.89 -34.07 33.80
CA ALA A 42 37.02 -33.71 32.39
C ALA A 42 38.48 -33.79 31.90
N ASP A 43 39.44 -33.29 32.68
CA ASP A 43 40.86 -33.40 32.34
C ASP A 43 41.35 -34.87 32.36
N ILE A 44 40.88 -35.70 33.29
CA ILE A 44 41.17 -37.15 33.27
C ILE A 44 40.62 -37.76 31.99
N LEU A 45 39.32 -37.60 31.69
CA LEU A 45 38.66 -38.21 30.53
C LEU A 45 39.26 -37.77 29.19
N SER A 46 39.83 -36.56 29.09
CA SER A 46 40.52 -36.07 27.88
C SER A 46 41.66 -36.98 27.39
N ALA A 47 42.23 -37.82 28.26
CA ALA A 47 43.31 -38.73 27.90
C ALA A 47 42.78 -39.96 27.12
N LYS A 48 43.13 -40.06 25.83
CA LYS A 48 42.67 -41.09 24.87
C LYS A 48 42.94 -42.58 25.21
N ARG A 49 43.49 -42.91 26.38
CA ARG A 49 43.78 -44.28 26.84
C ARG A 49 43.52 -44.39 28.33
N THR A 50 42.77 -45.42 28.74
CA THR A 50 42.51 -45.77 30.16
C THR A 50 43.78 -45.79 31.01
N ASP A 51 44.86 -46.35 30.44
CA ASP A 51 46.17 -46.45 31.06
C ASP A 51 46.84 -45.08 31.39
N LYS A 52 46.40 -44.01 30.73
CA LYS A 52 46.77 -42.61 31.02
C LYS A 52 45.73 -41.91 31.91
N GLN A 53 44.44 -42.24 31.76
CA GLN A 53 43.36 -41.74 32.63
C GLN A 53 43.60 -42.16 34.08
N CYS A 54 43.90 -43.46 34.33
CA CYS A 54 44.28 -43.97 35.64
C CYS A 54 45.53 -43.26 36.20
N HIS A 55 46.51 -42.92 35.37
CA HIS A 55 47.72 -42.22 35.81
C HIS A 55 47.41 -40.78 36.25
N LYS A 56 46.59 -40.04 35.49
CA LYS A 56 46.10 -38.71 35.90
C LYS A 56 45.32 -38.76 37.21
N LEU A 57 44.38 -39.71 37.34
CA LEU A 57 43.56 -39.87 38.55
C LEU A 57 44.44 -40.11 39.79
N LEU A 58 45.41 -41.02 39.70
CA LEU A 58 46.31 -41.32 40.83
C LEU A 58 47.23 -40.15 41.18
N ASP A 59 47.72 -39.40 40.19
CA ASP A 59 48.54 -38.19 40.40
C ASP A 59 47.73 -37.07 41.10
N ILE A 60 46.46 -36.89 40.75
CA ILE A 60 45.53 -35.96 41.42
C ILE A 60 45.27 -36.40 42.87
N LEU A 61 44.94 -37.68 43.10
CA LEU A 61 44.70 -38.23 44.44
C LEU A 61 45.93 -38.13 45.35
N LEU A 62 47.14 -38.35 44.82
CA LEU A 62 48.41 -38.18 45.54
C LEU A 62 48.67 -36.73 45.94
N LYS A 63 48.22 -35.74 45.14
CA LYS A 63 48.42 -34.31 45.38
C LYS A 63 47.39 -33.67 46.32
N ARG A 64 46.12 -34.10 46.26
CA ARG A 64 45.00 -33.44 46.97
C ARG A 64 45.08 -33.53 48.50
N GLY A 65 45.78 -34.52 49.04
CA GLY A 65 45.87 -34.73 50.49
C GLY A 65 44.53 -35.22 51.09
N GLY A 66 44.28 -34.97 52.38
CA GLY A 66 43.02 -35.34 53.04
C GLY A 66 42.66 -36.84 53.00
N ASN A 67 41.37 -37.16 53.03
CA ASN A 67 40.84 -38.53 53.09
C ASN A 67 40.88 -39.30 51.75
N SER A 68 41.48 -38.72 50.71
CA SER A 68 41.51 -39.24 49.33
C SER A 68 41.97 -40.69 49.16
N TYR A 69 42.79 -41.22 50.08
CA TYR A 69 43.15 -42.65 50.07
C TYR A 69 41.95 -43.53 50.44
N SER A 70 41.27 -43.23 51.55
CA SER A 70 40.13 -44.01 52.04
C SER A 70 38.98 -44.00 51.03
N SER A 71 38.59 -42.83 50.53
CA SER A 71 37.53 -42.71 49.51
C SER A 71 37.91 -43.36 48.18
N PHE A 72 39.20 -43.41 47.81
CA PHE A 72 39.65 -44.17 46.63
C PHE A 72 39.54 -45.68 46.83
N ILE A 73 39.84 -46.19 48.02
CA ILE A 73 39.68 -47.61 48.37
C ILE A 73 38.19 -47.98 48.43
N GLU A 74 37.35 -47.14 49.03
CA GLU A 74 35.88 -47.31 49.06
C GLU A 74 35.29 -47.28 47.64
N ALA A 75 35.70 -46.33 46.80
CA ALA A 75 35.30 -46.27 45.39
C ALA A 75 35.78 -47.50 44.58
N LEU A 76 36.94 -48.08 44.89
CA LEU A 76 37.39 -49.35 44.30
C LEU A 76 36.51 -50.54 44.75
N GLU A 77 36.09 -50.59 46.00
CA GLU A 77 35.20 -51.65 46.51
C GLU A 77 33.78 -51.52 45.90
N VAL A 78 33.19 -50.33 45.93
CA VAL A 78 31.85 -50.03 45.37
C VAL A 78 31.78 -50.22 43.85
N SER A 79 32.85 -49.92 43.11
CA SER A 79 32.92 -50.14 41.66
C SER A 79 33.13 -51.60 41.23
N GLY A 80 33.27 -52.54 42.18
CA GLY A 80 33.52 -53.96 41.93
C GLY A 80 35.00 -54.32 41.73
N ASN A 81 35.92 -53.36 41.89
CA ASN A 81 37.36 -53.57 41.85
C ASN A 81 37.94 -54.00 43.21
N HIS A 82 37.17 -54.75 44.02
CA HIS A 82 37.54 -55.18 45.37
C HIS A 82 38.91 -55.88 45.42
N HIS A 83 39.22 -56.73 44.44
CA HIS A 83 40.54 -57.39 44.31
C HIS A 83 41.73 -56.42 44.20
N VAL A 84 41.50 -55.19 43.72
CA VAL A 84 42.49 -54.10 43.71
C VAL A 84 42.59 -53.47 45.11
N ALA A 85 41.46 -53.13 45.73
CA ALA A 85 41.40 -52.58 47.09
C ALA A 85 42.11 -53.49 48.11
N THR A 86 41.76 -54.78 48.17
CA THR A 86 42.38 -55.78 49.05
C THR A 86 43.90 -55.82 48.85
N ARG A 87 44.37 -55.77 47.59
CA ARG A 87 45.81 -55.89 47.28
C ARG A 87 46.60 -54.61 47.57
N ILE A 88 45.99 -53.43 47.53
CA ILE A 88 46.61 -52.19 48.03
C ILE A 88 46.68 -52.21 49.57
N GLN A 89 45.61 -52.65 50.25
CA GLN A 89 45.52 -52.73 51.71
C GLN A 89 46.52 -53.74 52.32
N HIS A 90 46.58 -54.97 51.79
CA HIS A 90 47.23 -56.10 52.48
C HIS A 90 48.75 -56.21 52.30
N LYS A 91 49.39 -55.48 51.37
CA LYS A 91 50.79 -55.78 50.98
C LYS A 91 51.88 -55.07 51.78
N ASP A 92 51.77 -55.07 53.09
CA ASP A 92 52.87 -54.81 54.04
C ASP A 92 53.09 -56.03 54.95
N LEU A 93 54.35 -56.36 55.22
CA LEU A 93 54.82 -57.45 56.11
C LEU A 93 54.44 -58.90 55.72
N GLN A 94 55.10 -59.42 54.69
CA GLN A 94 55.71 -60.76 54.79
C GLN A 94 57.19 -60.67 54.42
N LYS A 95 58.03 -61.40 55.15
CA LYS A 95 59.40 -61.74 54.77
C LYS A 95 59.38 -63.04 53.95
N ASP A 96 60.40 -63.27 53.15
CA ASP A 96 60.63 -64.55 52.48
C ASP A 96 61.18 -65.59 53.49
N ASP A 97 60.29 -66.21 54.28
CA ASP A 97 60.63 -67.27 55.24
C ASP A 97 60.79 -68.64 54.53
N THR A 98 61.85 -68.78 53.72
CA THR A 98 62.23 -70.08 53.11
C THR A 98 63.15 -70.89 54.02
N SER A 99 62.60 -71.73 54.90
CA SER A 99 63.39 -72.71 55.69
C SER A 99 62.54 -73.88 56.22
N PHE A 100 63.22 -74.96 56.66
CA PHE A 100 62.69 -76.28 57.13
C PHE A 100 62.08 -77.18 56.01
N LEU A 101 62.40 -78.48 55.89
CA LEU A 101 63.38 -79.39 56.55
C LEU A 101 64.25 -80.08 55.46
N HIS A 102 65.48 -80.61 55.62
CA HIS A 102 66.32 -81.09 56.73
C HIS A 102 66.15 -82.59 57.11
N VAL A 103 67.27 -83.33 57.24
CA VAL A 103 67.44 -84.72 57.81
C VAL A 103 66.92 -85.88 56.91
N LYS A 104 67.67 -86.97 56.63
CA LYS A 104 69.04 -87.41 57.01
C LYS A 104 69.69 -88.41 56.02
N GLU A 105 70.96 -88.74 56.27
CA GLU A 105 71.73 -89.86 55.71
C GLU A 105 71.17 -91.24 56.15
N ASP A 106 71.40 -92.30 55.36
CA ASP A 106 72.21 -93.46 55.81
C ASP A 106 72.60 -94.42 54.63
N THR A 107 73.30 -95.53 54.91
CA THR A 107 74.04 -96.35 53.91
C THR A 107 73.56 -97.82 53.77
N PHE A 108 74.21 -98.61 52.88
CA PHE A 108 74.03 -100.06 52.61
C PHE A 108 72.72 -100.45 51.84
N THR A 109 72.63 -101.46 50.96
CA THR A 109 73.56 -102.47 50.41
C THR A 109 73.41 -102.60 48.87
N VAL A 110 74.31 -103.32 48.19
CA VAL A 110 74.34 -103.42 46.70
C VAL A 110 73.38 -104.45 46.09
N ASN A 111 73.05 -105.55 46.77
CA ASN A 111 72.25 -106.62 46.13
C ASN A 111 70.73 -106.43 46.21
N GLY A 112 70.24 -105.47 47.00
CA GLY A 112 68.84 -105.02 46.92
C GLY A 112 68.61 -103.90 45.88
N LYS A 113 69.70 -103.33 45.32
CA LYS A 113 69.59 -102.22 44.37
C LYS A 113 68.91 -102.61 43.08
N ILE A 114 69.15 -103.81 42.54
CA ILE A 114 68.63 -104.18 41.21
C ILE A 114 67.09 -104.21 41.21
N GLU A 115 66.46 -104.81 42.22
CA GLU A 115 64.98 -104.86 42.32
C GLU A 115 64.38 -103.47 42.62
N PHE A 116 65.08 -102.60 43.33
CA PHE A 116 64.64 -101.23 43.62
C PHE A 116 64.83 -100.29 42.43
N GLU A 117 65.93 -100.42 41.70
CA GLU A 117 66.24 -99.71 40.46
C GLU A 117 65.33 -100.19 39.31
N GLU A 118 64.95 -101.46 39.26
CA GLU A 118 63.90 -101.96 38.35
C GLU A 118 62.52 -101.37 38.68
N ALA A 119 62.15 -101.27 39.96
CA ALA A 119 60.89 -100.63 40.38
C ALA A 119 60.89 -99.11 40.06
N GLU A 120 61.99 -98.42 40.33
CA GLU A 120 62.19 -97.00 39.98
C GLU A 120 62.14 -96.79 38.45
N VAL A 121 62.75 -97.69 37.66
CA VAL A 121 62.68 -97.67 36.19
C VAL A 121 61.25 -97.91 35.69
N ILE A 122 60.50 -98.85 36.26
CA ILE A 122 59.08 -99.06 35.93
C ILE A 122 58.27 -97.80 36.22
N GLN A 123 58.44 -97.20 37.40
CA GLN A 123 57.75 -95.98 37.79
C GLN A 123 58.08 -94.80 36.86
N LEU A 124 59.35 -94.67 36.43
CA LEU A 124 59.78 -93.69 35.44
C LEU A 124 59.23 -93.98 34.02
N TYR A 125 58.97 -95.23 33.66
CA TYR A 125 58.29 -95.58 32.41
C TYR A 125 56.79 -95.22 32.45
N GLU A 126 56.10 -95.52 33.55
CA GLU A 126 54.70 -95.13 33.77
C GLU A 126 54.52 -93.60 33.80
N GLU A 127 55.41 -92.89 34.50
CA GLU A 127 55.44 -91.42 34.53
C GLU A 127 55.72 -90.82 33.14
N LYS A 128 56.67 -91.40 32.40
CA LYS A 128 56.96 -91.01 31.01
C LYS A 128 55.76 -91.24 30.09
N GLU A 129 55.03 -92.34 30.23
CA GLU A 129 53.83 -92.62 29.43
C GLU A 129 52.68 -91.67 29.78
N MET A 130 52.48 -91.37 31.08
CA MET A 130 51.56 -90.34 31.56
C MET A 130 51.89 -88.96 30.95
N TYR A 131 53.16 -88.55 30.97
CA TYR A 131 53.59 -87.29 30.34
C TYR A 131 53.41 -87.32 28.81
N LEU A 132 53.64 -88.46 28.15
CA LEU A 132 53.45 -88.58 26.70
C LEU A 132 51.97 -88.43 26.30
N GLU A 133 51.04 -89.03 27.05
CA GLU A 133 49.61 -88.85 26.81
C GLU A 133 49.18 -87.41 27.12
N ARG A 134 49.69 -86.81 28.20
CA ARG A 134 49.41 -85.42 28.53
C ARG A 134 49.92 -84.44 27.48
N VAL A 135 51.03 -84.74 26.79
CA VAL A 135 51.49 -83.96 25.63
C VAL A 135 50.48 -84.05 24.47
N LYS A 136 49.95 -85.24 24.14
CA LYS A 136 48.91 -85.39 23.10
C LYS A 136 47.64 -84.62 23.44
N GLU A 137 47.18 -84.66 24.71
CA GLU A 137 46.03 -83.87 25.17
C GLU A 137 46.27 -82.36 24.97
N LEU A 138 47.48 -81.88 25.28
CA LEU A 138 47.86 -80.48 25.11
C LEU A 138 47.98 -80.10 23.62
N GLU A 139 48.52 -80.97 22.76
CA GLU A 139 48.56 -80.76 21.31
C GLU A 139 47.14 -80.63 20.73
N VAL A 140 46.23 -81.55 21.08
CA VAL A 140 44.81 -81.47 20.66
C VAL A 140 44.17 -80.17 21.17
N SER A 141 44.36 -79.84 22.45
CA SER A 141 43.86 -78.58 23.03
C SER A 141 44.38 -77.33 22.29
N CYS A 142 45.67 -77.29 21.96
CA CYS A 142 46.27 -76.21 21.18
C CYS A 142 45.66 -76.09 19.78
N THR A 143 45.43 -77.20 19.06
CA THR A 143 44.78 -77.14 17.73
C THR A 143 43.33 -76.67 17.81
N LEU A 144 42.58 -77.04 18.85
CA LEU A 144 41.22 -76.54 19.08
C LEU A 144 41.21 -75.04 19.35
N LEU A 145 42.11 -74.54 20.20
CA LEU A 145 42.26 -73.10 20.48
C LEU A 145 42.72 -72.29 19.25
N GLN A 146 43.58 -72.85 18.40
CA GLN A 146 43.97 -72.23 17.12
C GLN A 146 42.77 -72.09 16.17
N ASN A 147 41.97 -73.15 16.02
CA ASN A 147 40.76 -73.12 15.19
C ASN A 147 39.70 -72.15 15.74
N GLU A 148 39.53 -72.08 17.06
CA GLU A 148 38.61 -71.14 17.70
C GLU A 148 39.06 -69.68 17.52
N ASN A 149 40.36 -69.41 17.61
CA ASN A 149 40.93 -68.09 17.36
C ASN A 149 40.79 -67.67 15.89
N TYR A 150 41.08 -68.54 14.92
CA TYR A 150 40.86 -68.27 13.50
C TYR A 150 39.38 -67.92 13.19
N LEU A 151 38.43 -68.62 13.81
CA LEU A 151 37.01 -68.32 13.69
C LEU A 151 36.62 -66.98 14.35
N LYS A 152 37.26 -66.61 15.47
CA LYS A 152 37.09 -65.30 16.12
C LYS A 152 37.66 -64.17 15.25
N GLU A 153 38.84 -64.33 14.66
CA GLU A 153 39.48 -63.36 13.77
C GLU A 153 38.62 -63.10 12.52
N HIS A 154 38.19 -64.14 11.81
CA HIS A 154 37.27 -64.01 10.67
C HIS A 154 35.94 -63.35 11.07
N LYS A 155 35.44 -63.56 12.30
CA LYS A 155 34.24 -62.88 12.81
C LYS A 155 34.50 -61.40 13.12
N ILE A 156 35.68 -61.06 13.64
CA ILE A 156 36.11 -59.68 13.89
C ILE A 156 36.24 -58.92 12.57
N ASP A 157 36.87 -59.50 11.55
CA ASP A 157 37.01 -58.86 10.23
C ASP A 157 35.67 -58.59 9.57
N LYS A 158 34.73 -59.55 9.64
CA LYS A 158 33.36 -59.31 9.16
C LYS A 158 32.68 -58.19 9.93
N LEU A 159 32.77 -58.16 11.26
CA LEU A 159 32.18 -57.09 12.07
C LEU A 159 32.82 -55.72 11.78
N ASN A 160 34.13 -55.67 11.48
CA ASN A 160 34.81 -54.45 11.06
C ASN A 160 34.29 -53.96 9.70
N GLN A 161 34.04 -54.87 8.75
CA GLN A 161 33.42 -54.55 7.46
C GLN A 161 31.98 -54.04 7.62
N ASP A 162 31.16 -54.72 8.42
CA ASP A 162 29.78 -54.31 8.72
C ASP A 162 29.73 -52.93 9.40
N VAL A 163 30.62 -52.66 10.36
CA VAL A 163 30.77 -51.35 11.03
C VAL A 163 31.25 -50.26 10.07
N TRP A 164 32.12 -50.57 9.10
CA TRP A 164 32.55 -49.61 8.08
C TRP A 164 31.40 -49.23 7.14
N LEU A 165 30.63 -50.21 6.66
CA LEU A 165 29.44 -49.98 5.84
C LEU A 165 28.37 -49.16 6.58
N LEU A 166 28.14 -49.46 7.87
CA LEU A 166 27.21 -48.68 8.70
C LEU A 166 27.65 -47.22 8.85
N LYS A 167 28.95 -46.95 8.99
CA LYS A 167 29.48 -45.57 9.02
C LYS A 167 29.32 -44.85 7.69
N GLN A 168 29.56 -45.53 6.57
CA GLN A 168 29.36 -44.94 5.23
C GLN A 168 27.88 -44.58 5.00
N ASN A 169 26.95 -45.50 5.33
CA ASN A 169 25.52 -45.27 5.23
C ASN A 169 25.05 -44.14 6.17
N ALA A 170 25.61 -44.05 7.38
CA ALA A 170 25.31 -42.96 8.31
C ALA A 170 25.79 -41.61 7.77
N GLN A 171 27.01 -41.52 7.21
CA GLN A 171 27.52 -40.29 6.59
C GLN A 171 26.62 -39.85 5.44
N GLN A 172 26.27 -40.74 4.51
CA GLN A 172 25.34 -40.41 3.42
C GLN A 172 24.00 -39.87 3.95
N LYS A 173 23.51 -40.37 5.08
CA LYS A 173 22.26 -39.87 5.69
C LYS A 173 22.42 -38.52 6.39
N TYR A 174 23.59 -38.17 6.90
CA TYR A 174 23.87 -36.79 7.31
C TYR A 174 23.96 -35.86 6.09
N ASP A 175 24.69 -36.26 5.04
CA ASP A 175 24.81 -35.49 3.80
C ASP A 175 23.42 -35.24 3.16
N GLU A 176 22.52 -36.23 3.17
CA GLU A 176 21.12 -36.09 2.72
C GLU A 176 20.30 -35.14 3.59
N ILE A 177 20.53 -35.09 4.91
CA ILE A 177 19.83 -34.18 5.84
C ILE A 177 20.31 -32.74 5.64
N ASP A 178 21.62 -32.51 5.54
CA ASP A 178 22.19 -31.17 5.33
C ASP A 178 21.67 -30.55 4.02
N ASN A 179 21.54 -31.35 2.95
CA ASN A 179 20.90 -30.92 1.69
C ASN A 179 19.42 -30.56 1.87
N VAL A 180 18.67 -31.29 2.70
CA VAL A 180 17.26 -30.95 2.99
C VAL A 180 17.18 -29.63 3.75
N ASP A 181 18.02 -29.41 4.76
CA ASP A 181 18.04 -28.17 5.53
C ASP A 181 18.42 -26.96 4.66
N GLU A 182 19.40 -27.06 3.75
CA GLU A 182 19.69 -26.01 2.76
C GLU A 182 18.47 -25.68 1.88
N THR A 183 17.74 -26.70 1.38
CA THR A 183 16.52 -26.46 0.59
C THR A 183 15.39 -25.86 1.42
N CYS A 184 15.28 -26.20 2.71
CA CYS A 184 14.31 -25.58 3.63
C CYS A 184 14.63 -24.09 3.84
N VAL A 185 15.90 -23.72 4.05
CA VAL A 185 16.33 -22.32 4.21
C VAL A 185 16.03 -21.50 2.95
N GLU A 186 16.31 -22.02 1.76
CA GLU A 186 16.01 -21.31 0.50
C GLU A 186 14.50 -21.23 0.20
N HIS A 187 13.69 -22.18 0.67
CA HIS A 187 12.22 -22.05 0.61
C HIS A 187 11.68 -21.02 1.60
N LEU A 188 12.22 -20.92 2.82
CA LEU A 188 11.87 -19.87 3.79
C LEU A 188 12.25 -18.48 3.26
N ARG A 189 13.45 -18.32 2.69
CA ARG A 189 13.88 -17.06 2.07
C ARG A 189 12.94 -16.60 0.94
N LYS A 190 12.43 -17.55 0.14
CA LYS A 190 11.43 -17.27 -0.90
C LYS A 190 10.05 -16.91 -0.32
N LEU A 191 9.67 -17.50 0.82
CA LEU A 191 8.42 -17.16 1.51
C LEU A 191 8.46 -15.72 2.07
N ASP A 192 9.57 -15.33 2.71
CA ASP A 192 9.79 -13.95 3.17
C ASP A 192 9.74 -12.93 2.02
N GLU A 193 10.33 -13.28 0.87
CA GLU A 193 10.34 -12.45 -0.34
C GLU A 193 8.91 -12.26 -0.91
N VAL A 194 8.09 -13.32 -0.93
CA VAL A 194 6.68 -13.25 -1.33
C VAL A 194 5.83 -12.49 -0.30
N GLU A 195 6.06 -12.68 0.99
CA GLU A 195 5.37 -11.92 2.05
C GLU A 195 5.64 -10.42 1.94
N ALA A 196 6.88 -10.01 1.62
CA ALA A 196 7.22 -8.61 1.38
C ALA A 196 6.47 -8.04 0.16
N GLN A 197 6.43 -8.78 -0.95
CA GLN A 197 5.68 -8.39 -2.16
C GLN A 197 4.18 -8.25 -1.89
N CYS A 198 3.58 -9.18 -1.13
CA CYS A 198 2.17 -9.10 -0.73
C CYS A 198 1.88 -7.82 0.08
N LYS A 199 2.72 -7.46 1.05
CA LYS A 199 2.55 -6.25 1.88
C LYS A 199 2.60 -4.98 1.02
N THR A 200 3.50 -4.88 0.04
CA THR A 200 3.51 -3.76 -0.91
C THR A 200 2.24 -3.69 -1.77
N LEU A 201 1.73 -4.83 -2.26
CA LEU A 201 0.49 -4.89 -3.04
C LEU A 201 -0.76 -4.52 -2.20
N GLU A 202 -0.76 -4.82 -0.90
CA GLU A 202 -1.81 -4.37 0.03
C GLU A 202 -1.80 -2.84 0.21
N GLU A 203 -0.62 -2.23 0.36
CA GLU A 203 -0.45 -0.77 0.43
C GLU A 203 -0.89 -0.06 -0.88
N GLU A 204 -0.50 -0.60 -2.05
CA GLU A 204 -0.93 -0.08 -3.35
C GLU A 204 -2.46 -0.18 -3.53
N ASN A 205 -3.07 -1.30 -3.13
CA ASN A 205 -4.52 -1.50 -3.19
C ASN A 205 -5.26 -0.53 -2.24
N ALA A 206 -4.76 -0.31 -1.03
CA ALA A 206 -5.28 0.68 -0.10
C ALA A 206 -5.22 2.11 -0.69
N HIS A 207 -4.12 2.47 -1.36
CA HIS A 207 -4.01 3.75 -2.06
C HIS A 207 -5.00 3.85 -3.24
N LEU A 208 -5.16 2.80 -4.05
CA LEU A 208 -6.13 2.77 -5.16
C LEU A 208 -7.57 2.96 -4.67
N GLN A 209 -7.95 2.36 -3.53
CA GLN A 209 -9.27 2.56 -2.92
C GLN A 209 -9.51 4.02 -2.46
N ILE A 210 -8.48 4.70 -1.97
CA ILE A 210 -8.55 6.13 -1.63
C ILE A 210 -8.71 6.99 -2.89
N VAL A 211 -8.00 6.67 -3.97
CA VAL A 211 -8.13 7.36 -5.27
C VAL A 211 -9.54 7.14 -5.86
N GLN A 212 -10.04 5.90 -5.85
CA GLN A 212 -11.39 5.57 -6.34
C GLN A 212 -12.47 6.36 -5.58
N ARG A 213 -12.36 6.48 -4.25
CA ARG A 213 -13.29 7.26 -3.42
C ARG A 213 -13.31 8.73 -3.82
N ARG A 214 -12.13 9.36 -3.94
CA ARG A 214 -11.99 10.77 -4.37
C ARG A 214 -12.53 11.03 -5.77
N LEU A 215 -12.37 10.07 -6.69
CA LEU A 215 -12.97 10.14 -8.02
C LEU A 215 -14.50 10.07 -7.95
N GLN A 216 -15.07 9.20 -7.12
CA GLN A 216 -16.52 9.10 -6.94
C GLN A 216 -17.12 10.36 -6.33
N GLU A 217 -16.46 10.95 -5.32
CA GLU A 217 -16.79 12.26 -4.74
C GLU A 217 -16.79 13.35 -5.83
N THR A 218 -15.70 13.44 -6.61
CA THR A 218 -15.54 14.40 -7.72
C THR A 218 -16.61 14.23 -8.82
N ILE A 219 -17.07 13.01 -9.09
CA ILE A 219 -18.15 12.72 -10.04
C ILE A 219 -19.49 13.22 -9.48
N SER A 220 -19.79 12.96 -8.21
CA SER A 220 -21.01 13.41 -7.53
C SER A 220 -21.13 14.94 -7.55
N ASP A 221 -20.06 15.68 -7.22
CA ASP A 221 -20.06 17.15 -7.23
C ASP A 221 -20.28 17.72 -8.64
N LYS A 222 -19.70 17.08 -9.66
CA LYS A 222 -19.93 17.43 -11.07
C LYS A 222 -21.36 17.13 -11.50
N GLU A 223 -21.96 16.03 -11.05
CA GLU A 223 -23.38 15.74 -11.30
C GLU A 223 -24.31 16.80 -10.70
N VAL A 224 -24.08 17.22 -9.45
CA VAL A 224 -24.85 18.30 -8.81
C VAL A 224 -24.70 19.60 -9.60
N THR A 225 -23.46 19.95 -9.99
CA THR A 225 -23.17 21.13 -10.81
C THR A 225 -23.89 21.08 -12.16
N MET A 226 -23.87 19.94 -12.86
CA MET A 226 -24.60 19.74 -14.12
C MET A 226 -26.12 19.78 -13.95
N LYS A 227 -26.66 19.29 -12.82
CA LYS A 227 -28.09 19.40 -12.51
C LYS A 227 -28.51 20.87 -12.33
N ASN A 228 -27.70 21.67 -11.64
CA ASN A 228 -27.95 23.11 -11.44
C ASN A 228 -27.87 23.89 -12.77
N LEU A 229 -26.81 23.69 -13.57
CA LEU A 229 -26.64 24.35 -14.87
C LEU A 229 -27.79 24.01 -15.85
N ASN A 230 -28.34 22.80 -15.80
CA ASN A 230 -29.52 22.44 -16.61
C ASN A 230 -30.81 23.13 -16.12
N GLN A 231 -30.98 23.35 -14.81
CA GLN A 231 -32.10 24.14 -14.28
C GLN A 231 -32.01 25.61 -14.71
N GLU A 232 -30.82 26.23 -14.62
CA GLU A 232 -30.56 27.58 -15.13
C GLU A 232 -30.84 27.68 -16.64
N ARG A 233 -30.36 26.71 -17.43
CA ARG A 233 -30.60 26.66 -18.88
C ARG A 233 -32.10 26.65 -19.21
N GLU A 234 -32.89 25.83 -18.53
CA GLU A 234 -34.35 25.80 -18.74
C GLU A 234 -35.06 27.05 -18.21
N PHE A 235 -34.52 27.74 -17.19
CA PHE A 235 -35.00 29.06 -16.77
C PHE A 235 -34.75 30.12 -17.86
N TYR A 236 -33.52 30.26 -18.36
CA TYR A 236 -33.18 31.23 -19.42
C TYR A 236 -33.93 30.96 -20.72
N LYS A 237 -34.15 29.68 -21.07
CA LYS A 237 -34.98 29.26 -22.21
C LYS A 237 -36.45 29.69 -22.06
N LYS A 238 -37.03 29.60 -20.86
CA LYS A 238 -38.38 30.14 -20.58
C LYS A 238 -38.42 31.65 -20.73
N GLN A 239 -37.44 32.38 -20.19
CA GLN A 239 -37.34 33.84 -20.36
C GLN A 239 -37.21 34.25 -21.84
N MET A 240 -36.38 33.54 -22.61
CA MET A 240 -36.21 33.78 -24.05
C MET A 240 -37.52 33.58 -24.82
N ASN A 241 -38.30 32.55 -24.49
CA ASN A 241 -39.61 32.31 -25.11
C ASN A 241 -40.63 33.42 -24.81
N ILE A 242 -40.61 33.98 -23.58
CA ILE A 242 -41.47 35.12 -23.19
C ILE A 242 -41.06 36.36 -24.00
N LEU A 243 -39.78 36.74 -24.00
CA LEU A 243 -39.27 37.87 -24.75
C LEU A 243 -39.52 37.74 -26.26
N GLN A 244 -39.51 36.52 -26.81
CA GLN A 244 -39.85 36.28 -28.21
C GLN A 244 -41.37 36.45 -28.49
N ALA A 245 -42.24 36.16 -27.52
CA ALA A 245 -43.67 36.43 -27.63
C ALA A 245 -43.95 37.95 -27.54
N ASP A 246 -43.34 38.65 -26.59
CA ASP A 246 -43.45 40.10 -26.43
C ASP A 246 -42.96 40.85 -27.69
N LEU A 247 -41.84 40.40 -28.29
CA LEU A 247 -41.34 40.94 -29.56
C LEU A 247 -42.36 40.80 -30.69
N ARG A 248 -43.03 39.64 -30.81
CA ARG A 248 -44.07 39.42 -31.83
C ARG A 248 -45.30 40.30 -31.58
N GLN A 249 -45.69 40.49 -30.32
CA GLN A 249 -46.80 41.40 -30.00
C GLN A 249 -46.46 42.85 -30.38
N LEU A 250 -45.27 43.34 -30.03
CA LEU A 250 -44.81 44.68 -30.40
C LEU A 250 -44.69 44.87 -31.93
N GLN A 251 -44.34 43.81 -32.67
CA GLN A 251 -44.35 43.82 -34.14
C GLN A 251 -45.78 43.95 -34.69
N ASN A 252 -46.74 43.20 -34.15
CA ASN A 252 -48.16 43.30 -34.52
C ASN A 252 -48.74 44.69 -34.20
N ASP A 253 -48.51 45.19 -32.98
CA ASP A 253 -48.96 46.51 -32.53
C ASP A 253 -48.43 47.64 -33.43
N ASN A 254 -47.20 47.51 -33.92
CA ASN A 254 -46.61 48.49 -34.82
C ASN A 254 -47.18 48.38 -36.24
N ALA A 255 -47.39 47.18 -36.77
CA ALA A 255 -48.08 46.99 -38.05
C ALA A 255 -49.52 47.56 -38.02
N GLU A 256 -50.23 47.44 -36.89
CA GLU A 256 -51.55 48.04 -36.71
C GLU A 256 -51.48 49.59 -36.68
N LYS A 257 -50.47 50.16 -36.01
CA LYS A 257 -50.22 51.62 -36.02
C LYS A 257 -49.88 52.12 -37.42
N ASP A 258 -49.06 51.40 -38.17
CA ASP A 258 -48.69 51.76 -39.54
C ASP A 258 -49.91 51.70 -40.48
N ALA A 259 -50.78 50.69 -40.35
CA ALA A 259 -52.04 50.63 -41.08
C ALA A 259 -53.00 51.80 -40.72
N LYS A 260 -53.07 52.18 -39.44
CA LYS A 260 -53.80 53.37 -38.98
C LYS A 260 -53.22 54.66 -39.54
N ILE A 261 -51.89 54.79 -39.58
CA ILE A 261 -51.18 55.94 -40.16
C ILE A 261 -51.43 56.04 -41.68
N GLN A 262 -51.39 54.92 -42.42
CA GLN A 262 -51.75 54.88 -43.84
C GLN A 262 -53.21 55.33 -44.06
N THR A 263 -54.14 54.82 -43.24
CA THR A 263 -55.57 55.20 -43.31
C THR A 263 -55.78 56.70 -43.06
N LEU A 264 -55.13 57.26 -42.03
CA LEU A 264 -55.18 58.69 -41.71
C LEU A 264 -54.54 59.55 -42.81
N ASN A 265 -53.44 59.12 -43.40
CA ASN A 265 -52.78 59.83 -44.50
C ASN A 265 -53.69 59.88 -45.75
N GLU A 266 -54.43 58.82 -46.05
CA GLU A 266 -55.37 58.81 -47.18
C GLU A 266 -56.62 59.66 -46.90
N GLN A 267 -57.13 59.68 -45.65
CA GLN A 267 -58.17 60.62 -45.24
C GLN A 267 -57.71 62.08 -45.38
N ILE A 268 -56.48 62.40 -44.99
CA ILE A 268 -55.87 63.73 -45.18
C ILE A 268 -55.71 64.06 -46.67
N ARG A 269 -55.34 63.07 -47.50
CA ARG A 269 -55.25 63.22 -48.96
C ARG A 269 -56.61 63.57 -49.58
N GLN A 270 -57.66 62.83 -49.21
CA GLN A 270 -59.02 63.06 -49.70
C GLN A 270 -59.54 64.45 -49.26
N LEU A 271 -59.45 64.78 -47.97
CA LEU A 271 -59.84 66.10 -47.46
C LEU A 271 -59.10 67.26 -48.15
N LYS A 272 -57.83 67.06 -48.53
CA LYS A 272 -57.06 68.06 -49.29
C LYS A 272 -57.57 68.22 -50.73
N ILE A 273 -58.03 67.16 -51.37
CA ILE A 273 -58.70 67.20 -52.68
C ILE A 273 -60.04 67.93 -52.56
N ASP A 274 -60.84 67.61 -51.53
CA ASP A 274 -62.16 68.24 -51.32
C ASP A 274 -62.05 69.73 -50.98
N LEU A 275 -61.03 70.13 -50.19
CA LEU A 275 -60.69 71.54 -49.96
C LEU A 275 -60.20 72.25 -51.22
N GLN A 276 -59.51 71.57 -52.13
CA GLN A 276 -59.12 72.14 -53.42
C GLN A 276 -60.33 72.31 -54.35
N ASN A 277 -61.22 71.32 -54.42
CA ASN A 277 -62.44 71.35 -55.23
C ASN A 277 -63.41 72.44 -54.76
N THR A 278 -63.65 72.52 -53.45
CA THR A 278 -64.50 73.57 -52.86
C THR A 278 -63.89 74.96 -53.03
N ARG A 279 -62.55 75.11 -52.94
CA ARG A 279 -61.87 76.36 -53.28
C ARG A 279 -62.05 76.73 -54.75
N GLN A 280 -61.85 75.82 -55.69
CA GLN A 280 -62.08 76.07 -57.12
C GLN A 280 -63.55 76.45 -57.40
N ALA A 281 -64.52 75.84 -56.70
CA ALA A 281 -65.92 76.22 -56.79
C ALA A 281 -66.19 77.62 -56.23
N MET A 282 -65.57 78.02 -55.11
CA MET A 282 -65.66 79.38 -54.58
C MET A 282 -65.00 80.42 -55.49
N ASP A 283 -63.80 80.12 -56.01
CA ASP A 283 -63.09 80.98 -56.96
C ASP A 283 -63.93 81.16 -58.24
N LYS A 284 -64.57 80.09 -58.74
CA LYS A 284 -65.52 80.17 -59.87
C LYS A 284 -66.77 80.98 -59.52
N MET A 285 -67.42 80.76 -58.37
CA MET A 285 -68.57 81.57 -57.97
C MET A 285 -68.21 83.05 -57.80
N ALA A 286 -66.98 83.35 -57.35
CA ALA A 286 -66.46 84.72 -57.29
C ALA A 286 -66.23 85.32 -58.68
N THR A 287 -65.74 84.55 -59.67
CA THR A 287 -65.65 85.03 -61.06
C THR A 287 -67.03 85.19 -61.70
N ASP A 288 -67.94 84.24 -61.52
CA ASP A 288 -69.30 84.27 -62.09
C ASP A 288 -70.10 85.44 -61.50
N SER A 289 -69.99 85.69 -60.19
CA SER A 289 -70.59 86.85 -59.51
C SER A 289 -69.94 88.17 -59.92
N ARG A 290 -68.62 88.21 -60.13
CA ARG A 290 -67.93 89.39 -60.67
C ARG A 290 -68.35 89.70 -62.11
N VAL A 291 -68.50 88.68 -62.95
CA VAL A 291 -69.04 88.82 -64.30
C VAL A 291 -70.49 89.32 -64.24
N ALA A 292 -71.33 88.75 -63.38
CA ALA A 292 -72.72 89.22 -63.20
C ALA A 292 -72.81 90.67 -62.70
N MET A 293 -71.92 91.10 -61.80
CA MET A 293 -71.87 92.51 -61.37
C MET A 293 -71.36 93.45 -62.47
N GLU A 294 -70.37 93.05 -63.26
CA GLU A 294 -69.89 93.86 -64.38
C GLU A 294 -70.93 93.91 -65.52
N GLN A 295 -71.66 92.80 -65.75
CA GLN A 295 -72.81 92.72 -66.65
C GLN A 295 -73.93 93.68 -66.19
N LEU A 296 -74.34 93.63 -64.92
CA LEU A 296 -75.29 94.56 -64.32
C LEU A 296 -74.82 96.01 -64.42
N LYS A 297 -73.52 96.28 -64.23
CA LYS A 297 -72.92 97.61 -64.38
C LYS A 297 -72.95 98.07 -65.85
N THR A 298 -72.72 97.19 -66.82
CA THR A 298 -72.92 97.52 -68.24
C THR A 298 -74.39 97.71 -68.59
N ASP A 299 -75.32 96.95 -68.03
CA ASP A 299 -76.76 97.14 -68.23
C ASP A 299 -77.25 98.44 -67.60
N HIS A 300 -76.77 98.79 -66.38
CA HIS A 300 -77.01 100.08 -65.76
C HIS A 300 -76.40 101.23 -66.57
N SER A 301 -75.20 101.06 -67.13
CA SER A 301 -74.58 102.05 -68.03
C SER A 301 -75.36 102.20 -69.34
N ASN A 302 -75.76 101.11 -69.97
CA ASN A 302 -76.60 101.11 -71.18
C ASN A 302 -77.96 101.77 -70.92
N ARG A 303 -78.58 101.48 -69.77
CA ARG A 303 -79.86 102.05 -69.34
C ARG A 303 -79.73 103.52 -68.92
N PHE A 304 -78.60 103.92 -68.34
CA PHE A 304 -78.25 105.31 -68.10
C PHE A 304 -78.06 106.04 -69.42
N ASN A 305 -77.27 105.51 -70.36
CA ASN A 305 -77.09 106.08 -71.70
C ASN A 305 -78.40 106.15 -72.49
N GLN A 306 -79.33 105.19 -72.33
CA GLN A 306 -80.69 105.32 -72.87
C GLN A 306 -81.51 106.42 -72.21
N LEU A 307 -81.38 106.62 -70.89
CA LEU A 307 -82.04 107.71 -70.16
C LEU A 307 -81.43 109.06 -70.52
N ASP A 308 -80.12 109.15 -70.72
CA ASP A 308 -79.39 110.36 -71.07
C ASP A 308 -79.63 110.75 -72.54
N ASN A 309 -79.68 109.79 -73.47
CA ASN A 309 -80.17 110.03 -74.83
C ASN A 309 -81.64 110.48 -74.86
N LYS A 310 -82.50 109.93 -73.99
CA LYS A 310 -83.88 110.41 -73.82
C LYS A 310 -83.93 111.82 -73.22
N LEU A 311 -83.05 112.11 -72.26
CA LEU A 311 -82.93 113.41 -71.62
C LEU A 311 -82.40 114.47 -72.59
N ASP A 312 -81.43 114.15 -73.43
CA ASP A 312 -80.92 115.04 -74.49
C ASP A 312 -81.96 115.25 -75.60
N CYS A 313 -82.77 114.24 -75.94
CA CYS A 313 -83.96 114.44 -76.78
C CYS A 313 -84.97 115.40 -76.13
N VAL A 314 -85.26 115.26 -74.83
CA VAL A 314 -86.13 116.18 -74.09
C VAL A 314 -85.51 117.58 -73.98
N LEU A 315 -84.19 117.70 -73.78
CA LEU A 315 -83.46 118.97 -73.76
C LEU A 315 -83.38 119.61 -75.14
N LYS A 316 -83.39 118.84 -76.23
CA LYS A 316 -83.56 119.35 -77.60
C LYS A 316 -84.97 119.91 -77.81
N MET A 317 -86.02 119.21 -77.35
CA MET A 317 -87.39 119.76 -77.37
C MET A 317 -87.55 121.01 -76.48
N LEU A 318 -86.83 121.09 -75.36
CA LEU A 318 -86.83 122.29 -74.49
C LEU A 318 -85.96 123.42 -75.05
N LYS A 319 -84.91 123.13 -75.84
CA LYS A 319 -84.11 124.16 -76.54
C LYS A 319 -84.89 124.85 -77.66
N THR A 320 -85.95 124.23 -78.18
CA THR A 320 -86.93 124.90 -79.06
C THR A 320 -87.97 125.74 -78.30
N SER A 321 -87.92 125.82 -76.96
CA SER A 321 -88.87 126.62 -76.17
C SER A 321 -88.24 127.23 -74.92
N LYS A 322 -87.45 128.29 -75.10
CA LYS A 322 -87.06 129.22 -74.02
C LYS A 322 -86.93 130.66 -74.52
N MET A 323 -87.73 131.54 -73.93
CA MET A 323 -87.27 132.85 -73.48
C MET A 323 -86.99 132.75 -71.97
N VAL A 324 -85.93 133.42 -71.49
CA VAL A 324 -85.81 134.07 -70.15
C VAL A 324 -85.97 133.17 -68.89
N ASP A 325 -85.11 133.20 -67.86
CA ASP A 325 -83.72 133.69 -67.68
C ASP A 325 -83.10 133.10 -66.39
N GLY A 326 -81.78 133.28 -66.21
CA GLY A 326 -81.17 133.58 -64.89
C GLY A 326 -80.80 132.46 -63.89
N ASN A 327 -79.48 132.38 -63.58
CA ASN A 327 -78.85 132.49 -62.24
C ASN A 327 -79.23 131.57 -61.03
N VAL A 328 -78.36 131.26 -60.06
CA VAL A 328 -76.87 131.09 -60.01
C VAL A 328 -76.42 130.44 -58.66
N LEU A 329 -75.32 129.64 -58.68
CA LEU A 329 -74.43 129.23 -57.55
C LEU A 329 -74.91 128.40 -56.32
N LYS A 330 -73.98 127.51 -55.86
CA LYS A 330 -73.72 127.05 -54.46
C LYS A 330 -74.77 126.15 -53.77
N SER A 331 -74.48 125.35 -52.73
CA SER A 331 -73.24 124.72 -52.20
C SER A 331 -73.59 123.76 -51.03
N ALA A 332 -72.61 123.00 -50.50
CA ALA A 332 -72.65 122.28 -49.20
C ALA A 332 -73.62 121.07 -49.11
N ASP A 333 -73.51 120.11 -48.17
CA ASP A 333 -72.41 119.44 -47.42
C ASP A 333 -73.10 118.31 -46.58
N VAL A 334 -72.41 117.63 -45.62
CA VAL A 334 -72.98 116.72 -44.59
C VAL A 334 -73.49 115.36 -45.18
N ASN A 335 -73.53 114.16 -44.57
CA ASN A 335 -73.38 113.51 -43.22
C ASN A 335 -72.81 112.08 -43.48
N LYS A 336 -72.26 111.24 -42.56
CA LYS A 336 -71.55 111.35 -41.27
C LYS A 336 -70.95 109.96 -40.90
N ASN A 337 -70.26 109.87 -39.76
CA ASN A 337 -70.06 108.73 -38.82
C ASN A 337 -70.45 107.28 -39.24
N THR A 338 -69.69 106.23 -38.89
CA THR A 338 -69.22 105.92 -37.51
C THR A 338 -67.82 105.28 -37.43
N ARG A 339 -67.30 105.17 -36.19
CA ARG A 339 -65.91 104.82 -35.81
C ARG A 339 -65.91 103.81 -34.66
N LYS A 340 -65.10 102.74 -34.79
CA LYS A 340 -64.43 101.90 -33.74
C LYS A 340 -63.59 100.84 -34.50
N GLN A 341 -62.30 100.61 -34.24
CA GLN A 341 -61.67 100.05 -33.04
C GLN A 341 -62.21 98.65 -32.71
N SER A 342 -61.39 97.61 -32.51
CA SER A 342 -60.18 97.60 -31.68
C SER A 342 -58.87 97.11 -32.36
N ILE A 343 -57.77 97.28 -31.61
CA ILE A 343 -56.43 96.72 -31.87
C ILE A 343 -56.27 95.47 -30.96
N GLY A 344 -55.51 94.46 -31.40
CA GLY A 344 -55.35 93.20 -30.65
C GLY A 344 -54.13 92.38 -31.04
N SER A 345 -52.95 93.00 -31.11
CA SER A 345 -51.70 92.31 -31.49
C SER A 345 -51.04 91.60 -30.30
N HIS A 346 -50.74 90.32 -30.43
CA HIS A 346 -49.63 89.69 -29.68
C HIS A 346 -48.91 88.64 -30.55
N LYS A 347 -47.58 88.76 -30.62
CA LYS A 347 -46.67 87.70 -31.09
C LYS A 347 -46.26 86.82 -29.91
N THR A 348 -45.95 85.55 -30.19
CA THR A 348 -44.67 84.92 -29.80
C THR A 348 -44.36 83.78 -30.75
N GLU A 349 -43.09 83.34 -30.79
CA GLU A 349 -42.53 82.49 -31.85
C GLU A 349 -41.96 81.17 -31.29
N ASN A 350 -41.72 80.23 -32.21
CA ASN A 350 -40.71 79.16 -32.16
C ASN A 350 -40.90 77.87 -31.31
N ARG A 351 -40.76 76.75 -32.03
CA ARG A 351 -40.27 75.41 -31.63
C ARG A 351 -38.72 75.47 -31.42
N PRO A 352 -37.98 74.44 -30.92
CA PRO A 352 -38.27 73.00 -30.99
C PRO A 352 -37.87 72.14 -29.75
N CYS A 353 -37.82 70.82 -29.96
CA CYS A 353 -37.68 69.75 -28.97
C CYS A 353 -36.24 69.52 -28.45
N THR A 354 -36.13 68.92 -27.26
CA THR A 354 -35.09 67.92 -26.91
C THR A 354 -35.65 66.83 -25.99
N ASN A 355 -35.07 65.63 -26.04
CA ASN A 355 -35.39 64.51 -25.16
C ASN A 355 -34.44 64.47 -23.95
N ALA A 356 -34.94 64.12 -22.77
CA ALA A 356 -34.17 63.36 -21.77
C ALA A 356 -35.09 62.79 -20.67
N SER A 357 -35.31 61.47 -20.67
CA SER A 357 -35.78 60.75 -19.47
C SER A 357 -35.01 59.45 -19.31
N ARG A 358 -34.00 59.50 -18.44
CA ARG A 358 -33.27 58.37 -17.86
C ARG A 358 -32.79 58.79 -16.48
N ASN A 359 -33.20 58.08 -15.45
CA ASN A 359 -32.31 57.63 -14.38
C ASN A 359 -33.05 56.69 -13.41
N LYS A 360 -32.75 55.40 -13.58
CA LYS A 360 -32.58 54.38 -12.54
C LYS A 360 -31.38 53.51 -12.97
N PRO A 361 -30.69 52.77 -12.09
CA PRO A 361 -31.13 52.18 -10.80
C PRO A 361 -31.76 53.12 -9.76
#